data_AF-A0A9W6FJG5-F1
#
_entry.id   AF-A0A9W6FJG5-F1
#
_cell.length_a   1.000
_cell.length_b   1.000
_cell.length_c   1.000
_cell.angle_alpha   90.00
_cell.angle_beta   90.00
_cell.angle_gamma   90.00
#
_symmetry.space_group_name_H-M   'P 1'
#
loop_
_entity.id
_entity.type
_entity.pdbx_description
1 polymer ?
#
loop_
_entity_poly.entity_id
_entity_poly.type
_entity_poly.pdbx_seq_one_letter_code
_entity_poly.pdbx_strand_id
1 'polypeptide(L)'
;MTNADMDRLKTDASGNTGLSAVLAEAVEGFSSTEDAVRFLASRGFEVTASDLAAAASETEAPAEAEESEDAEEDGYGALMRFVRQS
;
A
#
# COMPACT_ATOMS: atom_id res chain seq x y z
N MET A 1 16.73 -6.43 -1.85
CA MET A 1 15.97 -5.89 -3.01
C MET A 1 14.57 -5.45 -2.62
N THR A 2 14.00 -5.93 -1.50
CA THR A 2 12.65 -5.58 -1.00
C THR A 2 12.36 -4.08 -0.85
N ASN A 3 13.33 -3.27 -0.41
CA ASN A 3 13.11 -1.81 -0.28
C ASN A 3 12.86 -1.11 -1.63
N ALA A 4 13.49 -1.55 -2.72
CA ALA A 4 13.29 -0.93 -4.03
C ALA A 4 11.88 -1.22 -4.58
N ASP A 5 11.35 -2.43 -4.33
CA ASP A 5 9.99 -2.79 -4.69
C ASP A 5 8.95 -2.07 -3.83
N MET A 6 9.24 -1.83 -2.55
CA MET A 6 8.38 -1.01 -1.67
C MET A 6 8.35 0.47 -2.10
N ASP A 7 9.50 1.06 -2.46
CA ASP A 7 9.56 2.43 -2.97
C ASP A 7 8.84 2.57 -4.32
N ARG A 8 9.02 1.58 -5.20
CA ARG A 8 8.30 1.50 -6.47
C ARG A 8 6.80 1.34 -6.22
N LEU A 9 6.39 0.45 -5.30
CA LEU A 9 5.00 0.25 -4.94
C LEU A 9 4.39 1.54 -4.43
N LYS A 10 5.08 2.23 -3.52
CA LYS A 10 4.65 3.53 -3.02
C LYS A 10 4.46 4.52 -4.16
N THR A 11 5.45 4.68 -5.04
CA THR A 11 5.37 5.63 -6.17
C THR A 11 4.26 5.29 -7.15
N ASP A 12 4.05 4.00 -7.43
CA ASP A 12 3.07 3.54 -8.40
C ASP A 12 1.66 3.54 -7.78
N ALA A 13 1.50 3.29 -6.49
CA ALA A 13 0.20 3.24 -5.81
C ALA A 13 -0.18 4.51 -5.02
N SER A 14 0.71 5.48 -4.83
CA SER A 14 0.45 6.79 -4.19
C SER A 14 0.15 7.92 -5.18
N GLY A 15 -0.16 7.57 -6.43
CA GLY A 15 -0.53 8.55 -7.45
C GLY A 15 -1.70 8.04 -8.28
N ASN A 16 -2.21 8.87 -9.19
CA ASN A 16 -3.31 8.49 -10.09
C ASN A 16 -2.84 7.58 -11.24
N THR A 17 -2.24 6.45 -10.89
CA THR A 17 -1.83 5.42 -11.83
C THR A 17 -2.90 4.32 -11.90
N GLY A 18 -2.82 3.49 -12.94
CA GLY A 18 -3.67 2.30 -13.03
C GLY A 18 -3.46 1.29 -11.89
N LEU A 19 -2.30 1.30 -11.21
CA LEU A 19 -2.09 0.43 -10.04
C LEU A 19 -2.86 0.94 -8.83
N SER A 20 -2.84 2.24 -8.56
CA SER A 20 -3.52 2.85 -7.40
C SER A 20 -5.02 2.55 -7.40
N ALA A 21 -5.71 2.80 -8.52
CA ALA A 21 -7.15 2.56 -8.63
C ALA A 21 -7.50 1.07 -8.45
N VAL A 22 -6.74 0.17 -9.08
CA VAL A 22 -7.01 -1.27 -8.97
C VAL A 22 -6.62 -1.81 -7.60
N LEU A 23 -5.62 -1.22 -6.94
CA LEU A 23 -5.24 -1.59 -5.58
C LEU A 23 -6.30 -1.12 -4.58
N ALA A 24 -6.82 0.10 -4.70
CA ALA A 24 -7.91 0.59 -3.87
C ALA A 24 -9.15 -0.31 -3.96
N GLU A 25 -9.56 -0.70 -5.18
CA GLU A 25 -10.66 -1.65 -5.39
C GLU A 25 -10.35 -3.05 -4.85
N ALA A 26 -9.12 -3.56 -5.05
CA ALA A 26 -8.73 -4.88 -4.60
C ALA A 26 -8.62 -4.98 -3.06
N VAL A 27 -8.21 -3.90 -2.39
CA VAL A 27 -8.07 -3.83 -0.94
C VAL A 27 -9.40 -4.09 -0.23
N GLU A 28 -10.53 -3.64 -0.78
CA GLU A 28 -11.86 -3.94 -0.24
C GLU A 28 -12.19 -5.44 -0.23
N GLY A 29 -11.56 -6.21 -1.12
CA GLY A 29 -11.73 -7.66 -1.24
C GLY A 29 -10.70 -8.49 -0.46
N PHE A 30 -9.67 -7.88 0.12
CA PHE A 30 -8.63 -8.62 0.84
C PHE A 30 -9.16 -9.14 2.17
N SER A 31 -8.94 -10.43 2.44
CA SER A 31 -9.29 -11.06 3.71
C SER A 31 -8.13 -11.07 4.70
N SER A 32 -6.89 -10.90 4.21
CA SER A 32 -5.68 -10.84 5.04
C SER A 32 -4.54 -10.12 4.31
N THR A 33 -3.49 -9.75 5.04
CA THR A 33 -2.26 -9.18 4.49
C THR A 33 -1.59 -10.09 3.45
N GLU A 34 -1.76 -11.42 3.55
CA GLU A 34 -1.23 -12.36 2.55
C GLU A 34 -1.91 -12.23 1.18
N ASP A 35 -3.20 -11.87 1.14
CA ASP A 35 -3.90 -11.60 -0.13
C ASP A 35 -3.32 -10.37 -0.82
N ALA A 36 -3.03 -9.31 -0.05
CA ALA A 36 -2.37 -8.12 -0.57
C ALA A 36 -0.98 -8.45 -1.15
N VAL A 37 -0.18 -9.25 -0.44
CA VAL A 37 1.13 -9.71 -0.93
C VAL A 37 0.99 -10.50 -2.23
N ARG A 38 0.05 -11.43 -2.32
CA ARG A 38 -0.19 -12.23 -3.54
C ARG A 38 -0.63 -11.36 -4.71
N PHE A 39 -1.50 -10.38 -4.46
CA PHE A 39 -1.93 -9.42 -5.46
C PHE A 39 -0.74 -8.62 -6.02
N LEU A 40 0.10 -8.09 -5.14
CA LEU A 40 1.30 -7.34 -5.51
C LEU A 40 2.32 -8.20 -6.24
N ALA A 41 2.53 -9.44 -5.80
CA ALA A 41 3.38 -10.42 -6.49
C ALA A 41 2.88 -10.71 -7.92
N SER A 42 1.56 -10.79 -8.14
CA SER A 42 0.99 -10.98 -9.48
C SER A 42 1.28 -9.82 -10.44
N ARG A 43 1.55 -8.63 -9.89
CA ARG A 43 1.91 -7.40 -10.61
C ARG A 43 3.42 -7.23 -10.76
N GLY A 44 4.21 -8.16 -10.22
CA GLY A 44 5.67 -8.14 -10.28
C GLY A 44 6.35 -7.37 -9.14
N PHE A 45 5.64 -7.12 -8.03
CA PHE A 45 6.23 -6.57 -6.82
C PHE A 45 6.61 -7.71 -5.86
N GLU A 46 7.90 -7.86 -5.58
CA GLU A 46 8.40 -8.85 -4.62
C GLU A 46 8.45 -8.26 -3.20
N VAL A 47 7.28 -8.12 -2.59
CA VAL A 47 7.12 -7.62 -1.22
C VAL A 47 6.64 -8.73 -0.28
N THR A 48 6.98 -8.66 1.00
CA THR A 48 6.50 -9.61 2.01
C THR A 48 5.48 -8.99 2.95
N ALA A 49 4.71 -9.83 3.66
CA ALA A 49 3.77 -9.35 4.67
C ALA A 49 4.49 -8.60 5.81
N SER A 50 5.71 -9.01 6.14
CA SER A 50 6.55 -8.32 7.13
C SER A 50 7.01 -6.95 6.62
N ASP A 51 7.34 -6.80 5.34
CA ASP A 51 7.69 -5.50 4.75
C ASP A 51 6.48 -4.55 4.75
N LEU A 52 5.29 -5.05 4.38
CA LEU A 52 4.05 -4.27 4.44
C LEU A 52 3.71 -3.85 5.88
N ALA A 53 3.82 -4.76 6.84
CA ALA A 53 3.58 -4.46 8.25
C ALA A 53 4.61 -3.46 8.79
N ALA A 54 5.89 -3.61 8.44
CA ALA A 54 6.94 -2.65 8.81
C ALA A 54 6.65 -1.26 8.23
N ALA A 55 6.31 -1.16 6.94
CA ALA A 55 5.98 0.12 6.31
C ALA A 55 4.68 0.74 6.87
N ALA A 56 3.68 -0.08 7.19
CA ALA A 56 2.45 0.37 7.84
C ALA A 56 2.72 0.91 9.26
N SER A 57 3.70 0.34 9.98
CA SER A 57 4.16 0.85 11.29
C SER A 57 5.09 2.07 11.16
N GLU A 58 5.99 2.13 10.18
CA GLU A 58 6.87 3.29 9.97
C GLU A 58 6.11 4.55 9.50
N THR A 59 4.96 4.36 8.86
CA THR A 59 4.01 5.44 8.53
C THR A 59 3.36 6.07 9.79
N GLU A 60 3.60 5.57 11.01
CA GLU A 60 3.17 6.24 12.26
C GLU A 60 3.96 7.51 12.60
N ALA A 61 5.09 7.81 11.94
CA ALA A 61 5.71 9.12 12.05
C ALA A 61 4.97 10.11 11.13
N PRO A 62 4.30 11.15 11.66
CA PRO A 62 3.62 12.15 10.85
C PRO A 62 4.68 13.01 10.17
N ALA A 63 5.21 12.54 9.04
CA ALA A 63 6.02 13.36 8.15
C ALA A 63 5.05 14.16 7.28
N GLU A 64 4.52 15.25 7.86
CA GLU A 64 4.15 16.48 7.14
C GLU A 64 3.37 16.30 5.81
N ALA A 65 2.52 15.28 5.70
CA ALA A 65 1.36 15.34 4.84
C ALA A 65 0.33 16.12 5.63
N GLU A 66 0.34 17.44 5.44
CA GLU A 66 -0.76 18.30 5.84
C GLU A 66 -2.08 17.60 5.53
N GLU A 67 -3.05 17.78 6.43
CA GLU A 67 -4.48 17.65 6.15
C GLU A 67 -4.81 18.05 4.71
N SER A 68 -4.81 17.08 3.82
CA SER A 68 -5.78 17.03 2.75
C SER A 68 -6.81 16.02 3.20
N GLU A 69 -7.81 16.54 3.90
CA GLU A 69 -9.10 15.88 4.20
C GLU A 69 -9.86 15.44 2.92
N ASP A 70 -9.25 15.63 1.75
CA ASP A 70 -9.68 15.24 0.40
C ASP A 70 -8.51 14.63 -0.44
N ALA A 71 -7.52 13.98 0.17
CA ALA A 71 -6.64 13.10 -0.60
C ALA A 71 -7.49 11.89 -1.04
N GLU A 72 -7.95 11.89 -2.29
CA GLU A 72 -8.49 10.71 -2.96
C GLU A 72 -7.70 9.50 -2.48
N GLU A 73 -8.35 8.56 -1.81
CA GLU A 73 -7.67 7.52 -1.04
C GLU A 73 -6.78 6.69 -1.97
N ASP A 74 -5.49 7.08 -2.05
CA ASP A 74 -4.54 6.45 -2.95
C ASP A 74 -4.45 4.96 -2.59
N GLY A 75 -4.31 4.08 -3.59
CA GLY A 75 -4.28 2.63 -3.37
C GLY A 75 -3.21 2.21 -2.36
N TYR A 76 -2.08 2.92 -2.28
CA TYR A 76 -1.06 2.68 -1.26
C TYR A 76 -1.54 3.01 0.15
N GLY A 77 -2.24 4.14 0.32
CA GLY A 77 -2.83 4.55 1.59
C GLY A 77 -3.90 3.56 2.07
N ALA A 78 -4.79 3.16 1.16
CA ALA A 78 -5.81 2.15 1.42
C ALA A 78 -5.17 0.82 1.87
N LEU A 79 -4.12 0.38 1.18
CA LEU A 79 -3.36 -0.81 1.55
C LEU A 79 -2.73 -0.70 2.95
N MET A 80 -2.03 0.40 3.25
CA MET A 80 -1.38 0.57 4.56
C MET A 80 -2.41 0.61 5.70
N ARG A 81 -3.58 1.21 5.46
CA ARG A 81 -4.70 1.24 6.41
C ARG A 81 -5.27 -0.16 6.65
N PHE A 82 -5.46 -0.94 5.60
CA PHE A 82 -5.92 -2.33 5.68
C PHE A 82 -4.93 -3.21 6.46
N VAL A 83 -3.63 -3.13 6.13
CA VAL A 83 -2.58 -3.92 6.79
C VAL A 83 -2.48 -3.59 8.28
N ARG A 84 -2.76 -2.34 8.68
CA ARG A 84 -2.79 -1.93 10.10
C ARG A 84 -4.03 -2.46 10.84
N GLN A 85 -5.13 -2.72 10.14
CA GLN A 85 -6.38 -3.21 10.73
C GLN A 85 -6.54 -4.73 10.68
N SER A 86 -5.73 -5.41 9.87
CA SER A 86 -5.68 -6.88 9.73
C SER A 86 -4.83 -7.53 10.82
#